data_AF-A0A8T4KMJ6-F1
#
_entry.id   AF-A0A8T4KMJ6-F1
#
_cell.length_a   1.000
_cell.length_b   1.000
_cell.length_c   1.000
_cell.angle_alpha   90.00
_cell.angle_beta   90.00
_cell.angle_gamma   90.00
#
_symmetry.space_group_name_H-M   'P 1'
#
loop_
_entity.id
_entity.type
_entity.pdbx_description
1 polymer ?
#
loop_
_entity_poly.entity_id
_entity_poly.type
_entity_poly.pdbx_seq_one_letter_code
_entity_poly.pdbx_strand_id
1 'polypeptide(L)'
;MARHEFEPTPEITPQMIREMFKVLDEKGMIYYTTEGAYVPTESGWKKLVSTKNVKEEIVAYGHPNITATHTTTFEITKSPELGKEGSCVIAVRANKACADLSDEFRNALKEARKLEITLEAGGVEDKIVAYGSPALRLSHPEDIVIRTSDFIDGRTLAILSSKSANEISQDLIEQLRKPETKLKITLELK
;
A
#
# COMPACT_ATOMS: atom_id res chain seq x y z
N MET A 1 34.55 -18.20 -1.31
CA MET A 1 33.75 -17.02 -1.72
C MET A 1 33.86 -16.93 -3.23
N ALA A 2 32.83 -17.37 -3.97
CA ALA A 2 32.81 -17.28 -5.42
C ALA A 2 32.30 -15.87 -5.80
N ARG A 3 33.13 -15.12 -6.53
CA ARG A 3 32.71 -13.87 -7.16
C ARG A 3 31.81 -14.24 -8.32
N HIS A 4 30.53 -13.86 -8.26
CA HIS A 4 29.69 -13.86 -9.46
C HIS A 4 30.29 -12.85 -10.43
N GLU A 5 30.83 -13.33 -11.55
CA GLU A 5 31.15 -12.48 -12.69
C GLU A 5 29.82 -11.93 -13.23
N PHE A 6 29.64 -10.61 -13.13
CA PHE A 6 28.54 -9.93 -13.80
C PHE A 6 28.81 -9.98 -15.30
N GLU A 7 27.96 -10.67 -16.05
CA GLU A 7 27.95 -10.52 -17.50
C GLU A 7 27.73 -9.04 -17.84
N PRO A 8 28.51 -8.46 -18.77
CA PRO A 8 28.35 -7.06 -19.13
C PRO A 8 26.95 -6.83 -19.70
N THR A 9 26.26 -5.81 -19.19
CA THR A 9 24.96 -5.40 -19.72
C THR A 9 25.11 -5.12 -21.21
N PRO A 10 24.29 -5.72 -22.09
CA PRO A 10 24.43 -5.55 -23.53
C PRO A 10 24.30 -4.07 -23.91
N GLU A 11 25.19 -3.59 -24.78
CA GLU A 11 25.11 -2.23 -25.32
C GLU A 11 23.83 -2.08 -26.16
N ILE A 12 22.94 -1.18 -25.73
CA ILE A 12 21.70 -0.90 -26.45
C ILE A 12 22.01 0.04 -27.62
N THR A 13 21.91 -0.47 -28.85
CA THR A 13 22.16 0.33 -30.06
C THR A 13 20.89 1.05 -30.55
N PRO A 14 21.02 2.17 -31.30
CA PRO A 14 19.87 2.83 -31.92
C PRO A 14 19.06 1.93 -32.86
N GLN A 15 19.70 0.95 -33.50
CA GLN A 15 19.01 -0.02 -34.36
C GLN A 15 18.12 -0.96 -33.54
N MET A 16 18.64 -1.48 -32.42
CA MET A 16 17.86 -2.34 -31.52
C MET A 16 16.62 -1.62 -30.97
N ILE A 17 16.75 -0.34 -30.63
CA ILE A 17 15.61 0.48 -30.16
C ILE A 17 14.54 0.62 -31.26
N ARG A 18 14.96 0.88 -32.51
CA ARG A 18 14.03 0.99 -33.65
C ARG A 18 13.31 -0.33 -33.93
N GLU A 19 14.03 -1.45 -33.92
CA GLU A 19 13.46 -2.78 -34.12
C GLU A 19 12.47 -3.14 -33.01
N MET A 20 12.80 -2.81 -31.75
CA MET A 20 11.89 -2.98 -30.62
C MET A 20 10.61 -2.17 -30.79
N PHE A 21 10.70 -0.88 -31.12
CA PHE A 21 9.50 -0.05 -31.30
C PHE A 21 8.63 -0.53 -32.45
N LYS A 22 9.23 -1.01 -33.56
CA LYS A 22 8.49 -1.63 -34.65
C LYS A 22 7.68 -2.85 -34.17
N VAL A 23 8.31 -3.73 -33.40
CA VAL A 23 7.65 -4.92 -32.84
C VAL A 23 6.52 -4.54 -31.87
N LEU A 24 6.70 -3.49 -31.07
CA LEU A 24 5.68 -3.01 -30.14
C LEU A 24 4.48 -2.37 -30.87
N ASP A 25 4.74 -1.61 -31.94
CA ASP A 25 3.72 -0.98 -32.78
C ASP A 25 2.90 -2.05 -33.54
N GLU A 26 3.56 -3.04 -34.15
CA GLU A 26 2.91 -4.20 -34.81
C GLU A 26 2.02 -5.01 -33.85
N LYS A 27 2.38 -5.06 -32.56
CA LYS A 27 1.58 -5.70 -31.51
C LYS A 27 0.46 -4.81 -30.95
N GLY A 28 0.28 -3.60 -31.48
CA GLY A 28 -0.68 -2.60 -31.00
C GLY A 28 -0.39 -2.10 -29.60
N MET A 29 0.85 -2.25 -29.12
CA MET A 29 1.25 -1.87 -27.76
C MET A 29 1.65 -0.41 -27.68
N ILE A 30 2.15 0.19 -28.75
CA ILE A 30 2.45 1.62 -28.82
C ILE A 30 1.88 2.18 -30.12
N TYR A 31 1.83 3.50 -30.23
CA TYR A 31 1.62 4.21 -31.49
C TYR A 31 2.50 5.45 -31.52
N TYR A 32 2.80 5.95 -32.72
CA TYR A 32 3.58 7.17 -32.91
C TYR A 32 2.66 8.36 -33.18
N THR A 33 2.79 9.42 -32.39
CA THR A 33 1.98 10.64 -32.55
C THR A 33 2.50 11.52 -33.68
N THR A 34 1.64 12.38 -34.20
CA THR A 34 2.02 13.45 -35.15
C THR A 34 3.01 14.44 -34.55
N GLU A 35 3.10 14.51 -33.22
CA GLU A 35 4.02 15.36 -32.45
C GLU A 35 5.40 14.70 -32.22
N GLY A 36 5.60 13.49 -32.73
CA GLY A 36 6.90 12.83 -32.71
C GLY A 36 7.20 12.00 -31.47
N ALA A 37 6.17 11.52 -30.76
CA ALA A 37 6.32 10.71 -29.56
C ALA A 37 5.75 9.30 -29.74
N TYR A 38 6.44 8.29 -29.21
CA TYR A 38 5.86 6.96 -29.01
C TYR A 38 5.04 6.94 -27.72
N VAL A 39 3.77 6.59 -27.82
CA VAL A 39 2.83 6.52 -26.69
C VAL A 39 2.31 5.10 -26.55
N PRO A 40 2.41 4.46 -25.37
CA PRO A 40 1.81 3.15 -25.18
C PRO A 40 0.28 3.21 -25.20
N THR A 41 -0.34 2.22 -25.84
CA THR A 41 -1.79 2.00 -25.76
C THR A 41 -2.15 1.47 -24.38
N GLU A 42 -3.44 1.42 -24.02
CA GLU A 42 -3.86 0.81 -22.75
C GLU A 42 -3.35 -0.64 -22.60
N SER A 43 -3.40 -1.42 -23.69
CA SER A 43 -2.88 -2.80 -23.70
C SER A 43 -1.35 -2.85 -23.67
N GLY A 44 -0.70 -1.83 -24.23
CA GLY A 44 0.74 -1.61 -24.13
C GLY A 44 1.18 -1.38 -22.71
N TRP A 45 0.54 -0.44 -22.01
CA TRP A 45 0.79 -0.15 -20.61
C TRP A 45 0.65 -1.40 -19.73
N LYS A 46 -0.43 -2.18 -19.91
CA LYS A 46 -0.66 -3.44 -19.18
C LYS A 46 0.44 -4.50 -19.38
N LYS A 47 1.14 -4.48 -20.52
CA LYS A 47 2.17 -5.48 -20.88
C LYS A 47 3.60 -4.98 -20.62
N LEU A 48 3.85 -3.68 -20.80
CA LEU A 48 5.13 -3.02 -20.56
C LEU A 48 5.34 -2.77 -19.07
N VAL A 49 4.25 -2.54 -18.34
CA VAL A 49 4.25 -2.38 -16.90
C VAL A 49 3.70 -3.66 -16.30
N SER A 50 4.60 -4.59 -15.99
CA SER A 50 4.30 -5.66 -15.04
C SER A 50 4.11 -5.00 -13.67
N THR A 51 2.88 -4.62 -13.31
CA THR A 51 2.56 -4.31 -11.92
C THR A 51 2.64 -5.60 -11.12
N LYS A 52 3.84 -5.88 -10.61
CA LYS A 52 4.05 -6.97 -9.67
C LYS A 52 3.14 -6.71 -8.47
N ASN A 53 2.44 -7.73 -8.03
CA ASN A 53 1.71 -7.66 -6.76
C ASN A 53 2.74 -7.46 -5.65
N VAL A 54 2.59 -6.38 -4.88
CA VAL A 54 3.47 -6.09 -3.75
C VAL A 54 2.65 -6.25 -2.49
N LYS A 55 3.20 -6.97 -1.52
CA LYS A 55 2.53 -7.27 -0.26
C LYS A 55 3.39 -6.81 0.91
N GLU A 56 2.74 -6.28 1.93
CA GLU A 56 3.35 -5.94 3.21
C GLU A 56 2.50 -6.56 4.33
N GLU A 57 3.17 -7.08 5.36
CA GLU A 57 2.50 -7.60 6.56
C GLU A 57 2.92 -6.78 7.78
N ILE A 58 1.92 -6.41 8.58
CA ILE A 58 2.07 -5.68 9.84
C ILE A 58 1.39 -6.50 10.93
N VAL A 59 2.05 -6.58 12.07
CA VAL A 59 1.51 -7.20 13.29
C VAL A 59 1.32 -6.10 14.30
N ALA A 60 0.14 -6.05 14.90
CA ALA A 60 -0.19 -5.15 16.00
C ALA A 60 -1.03 -5.91 17.03
N TYR A 61 -1.46 -5.22 18.08
CA TYR A 61 -2.17 -5.83 19.18
C TYR A 61 -3.37 -5.00 19.63
N GLY A 62 -4.31 -5.67 20.28
CA GLY A 62 -5.43 -5.03 20.94
C GLY A 62 -5.02 -4.19 22.16
N HIS A 63 -6.00 -3.41 22.62
CA HIS A 63 -5.92 -2.56 23.80
C HIS A 63 -7.32 -2.28 24.38
N PRO A 64 -7.51 -2.26 25.72
CA PRO A 64 -8.82 -2.05 26.36
C PRO A 64 -9.52 -0.75 26.00
N ASN A 65 -8.75 0.29 25.67
CA ASN A 65 -9.29 1.62 25.33
C ASN A 65 -9.66 1.79 23.84
N ILE A 66 -9.61 0.73 23.02
CA ILE A 66 -10.05 0.83 21.62
C ILE A 66 -11.56 1.01 21.56
N THR A 67 -11.97 2.16 21.00
CA THR A 67 -13.37 2.52 20.78
C THR A 67 -13.76 2.41 19.32
N ALA A 68 -12.85 2.76 18.39
CA ALA A 68 -13.03 2.70 16.95
C ALA A 68 -14.30 3.44 16.47
N THR A 69 -14.50 4.68 16.91
CA THR A 69 -15.70 5.48 16.61
C THR A 69 -15.47 6.58 15.58
N HIS A 70 -14.23 6.80 15.14
CA HIS A 70 -13.92 7.85 14.18
C HIS A 70 -14.50 7.53 12.79
N THR A 71 -15.08 8.55 12.15
CA THR A 71 -15.92 8.40 10.94
C THR A 71 -15.20 8.66 9.62
N THR A 72 -13.91 9.03 9.67
CA THR A 72 -13.14 9.34 8.44
C THR A 72 -11.76 8.69 8.38
N THR A 73 -11.33 8.05 9.46
CA THR A 73 -10.01 7.40 9.53
C THR A 73 -10.04 6.19 10.44
N PHE A 74 -9.08 5.31 10.24
CA PHE A 74 -8.60 4.40 11.29
C PHE A 74 -7.07 4.43 11.34
N GLU A 75 -6.52 4.09 12.50
CA GLU A 75 -5.10 4.25 12.83
C GLU A 75 -4.54 3.01 13.52
N ILE A 76 -3.30 2.68 13.16
CA ILE A 76 -2.48 1.65 13.77
C ILE A 76 -1.20 2.34 14.26
N THR A 77 -0.82 2.12 15.52
CA THR A 77 0.33 2.80 16.15
C THR A 77 1.31 1.81 16.77
N LYS A 78 2.59 2.19 16.78
CA LYS A 78 3.65 1.50 17.53
C LYS A 78 3.59 1.80 19.02
N SER A 79 2.96 2.91 19.42
CA SER A 79 2.76 3.26 20.84
C SER A 79 2.12 2.08 21.59
N PRO A 80 2.62 1.73 22.79
CA PRO A 80 2.02 0.67 23.59
C PRO A 80 0.74 1.11 24.29
N GLU A 81 0.65 2.41 24.58
CA GLU A 81 -0.43 2.99 25.37
C GLU A 81 -1.39 3.76 24.48
N LEU A 82 -2.68 3.64 24.78
CA LEU A 82 -3.75 4.37 24.11
C LEU A 82 -4.63 5.07 25.14
N GLY A 83 -4.68 6.39 25.07
CA GLY A 83 -5.62 7.20 25.86
C GLY A 83 -7.07 6.96 25.45
N LYS A 84 -8.03 7.27 26.32
CA LYS A 84 -9.47 7.05 26.07
C LYS A 84 -10.04 7.85 24.89
N GLU A 85 -9.35 8.92 24.49
CA GLU A 85 -9.74 9.82 23.39
C GLU A 85 -9.37 9.30 21.98
N GLY A 86 -8.62 8.19 21.89
CA GLY A 86 -8.11 7.64 20.64
C GLY A 86 -9.18 6.97 19.76
N SER A 87 -10.16 7.76 19.29
CA SER A 87 -11.34 7.28 18.56
C SER A 87 -11.03 6.63 17.21
N CYS A 88 -9.89 6.96 16.58
CA CYS A 88 -9.46 6.37 15.31
C CYS A 88 -8.54 5.15 15.48
N VAL A 89 -7.96 4.93 16.66
CA VAL A 89 -6.97 3.86 16.85
C VAL A 89 -7.68 2.51 17.00
N ILE A 90 -7.26 1.54 16.19
CA ILE A 90 -7.80 0.17 16.20
C ILE A 90 -6.78 -0.86 16.66
N ALA A 91 -5.50 -0.51 16.75
CA ALA A 91 -4.45 -1.38 17.26
C ALA A 91 -3.22 -0.59 17.71
N VAL A 92 -2.51 -1.15 18.69
CA VAL A 92 -1.32 -0.61 19.35
C VAL A 92 -0.15 -1.59 19.20
N ARG A 93 1.06 -1.21 19.64
CA ARG A 93 2.26 -2.07 19.61
C ARG A 93 2.52 -2.68 18.22
N ALA A 94 2.26 -1.90 17.18
CA ALA A 94 2.58 -2.32 15.83
C ALA A 94 4.08 -2.59 15.69
N ASN A 95 4.45 -3.56 14.85
CA ASN A 95 5.85 -3.80 14.51
C ASN A 95 6.40 -2.86 13.43
N LYS A 96 5.51 -2.11 12.74
CA LYS A 96 5.84 -1.19 11.65
C LYS A 96 4.96 0.05 11.71
N ALA A 97 5.54 1.19 11.39
CA ALA A 97 4.86 2.44 11.02
C ALA A 97 5.10 2.77 9.54
N CYS A 98 4.60 3.91 9.07
CA CYS A 98 4.83 4.39 7.70
C CYS A 98 6.30 4.44 7.30
N ALA A 99 7.19 4.82 8.23
CA ALA A 99 8.63 4.90 7.98
C ALA A 99 9.32 3.52 7.90
N ASP A 100 8.68 2.46 8.40
CA ASP A 100 9.26 1.10 8.49
C ASP A 100 8.86 0.20 7.30
N LEU A 101 8.01 0.69 6.39
CA LEU A 101 7.55 -0.05 5.22
C LEU A 101 8.71 -0.26 4.23
N SER A 102 8.70 -1.39 3.53
CA SER A 102 9.70 -1.67 2.51
C SER A 102 9.68 -0.63 1.37
N ASP A 103 10.84 -0.31 0.80
CA ASP A 103 10.92 0.65 -0.31
C ASP A 103 10.12 0.19 -1.53
N GLU A 104 10.06 -1.12 -1.81
CA GLU A 104 9.23 -1.70 -2.87
C GLU A 104 7.74 -1.35 -2.63
N PHE A 105 7.23 -1.55 -1.41
CA PHE A 105 5.85 -1.25 -1.07
C PHE A 105 5.55 0.25 -1.06
N ARG A 106 6.46 1.08 -0.54
CA ARG A 106 6.33 2.55 -0.53
C ARG A 106 6.28 3.13 -1.95
N ASN A 107 7.11 2.60 -2.86
CA ASN A 107 7.09 3.02 -4.26
C ASN A 107 5.79 2.58 -4.96
N ALA A 108 5.33 1.35 -4.72
CA ALA A 108 4.06 0.87 -5.28
C ALA A 108 2.84 1.69 -4.78
N LEU A 109 2.83 2.15 -3.52
CA LEU A 109 1.80 3.07 -3.01
C LEU A 109 1.80 4.41 -3.76
N LYS A 110 2.97 4.89 -4.20
CA LYS A 110 3.09 6.15 -4.95
C LYS A 110 2.65 6.04 -6.41
N GLU A 111 2.38 4.84 -6.91
CA GLU A 111 1.82 4.60 -8.26
C GLU A 111 0.29 4.77 -8.30
N ALA A 112 -0.34 5.27 -7.23
CA ALA A 112 -1.81 5.43 -7.11
C ALA A 112 -2.60 4.13 -7.26
N ARG A 113 -1.96 2.98 -6.98
CA ARG A 113 -2.58 1.65 -7.11
C ARG A 113 -3.65 1.40 -6.06
N LYS A 114 -4.56 0.48 -6.39
CA LYS A 114 -5.58 -0.02 -5.46
C LYS A 114 -4.88 -0.85 -4.37
N LEU A 115 -5.14 -0.48 -3.12
CA LEU A 115 -4.68 -1.17 -1.94
C LEU A 115 -5.84 -1.99 -1.34
N GLU A 116 -5.63 -3.29 -1.19
CA GLU A 116 -6.51 -4.16 -0.42
C GLU A 116 -5.89 -4.41 0.96
N ILE A 117 -6.68 -4.16 2.01
CA ILE A 117 -6.26 -4.28 3.41
C ILE A 117 -7.14 -5.36 4.03
N THR A 118 -6.50 -6.36 4.63
CA THR A 118 -7.18 -7.41 5.40
C THR A 118 -6.74 -7.33 6.85
N LEU A 119 -7.70 -7.21 7.75
CA LEU A 119 -7.52 -7.19 9.20
C LEU A 119 -8.00 -8.52 9.77
N GLU A 120 -7.13 -9.29 10.42
CA GLU A 120 -7.46 -10.59 10.99
C GLU A 120 -7.07 -10.68 12.47
N ALA A 121 -8.05 -10.97 13.34
CA ALA A 121 -7.81 -11.20 14.76
C ALA A 121 -8.88 -12.12 15.37
N GLY A 122 -8.45 -13.05 16.23
CA GLY A 122 -9.38 -13.93 16.96
C GLY A 122 -10.30 -14.79 16.08
N GLY A 123 -9.86 -15.12 14.85
CA GLY A 123 -10.67 -15.87 13.88
C GLY A 123 -11.69 -15.04 13.11
N VAL A 124 -11.71 -13.71 13.30
CA VAL A 124 -12.54 -12.76 12.56
C VAL A 124 -11.68 -12.02 11.54
N GLU A 125 -12.24 -11.77 10.36
CA GLU A 125 -11.61 -11.04 9.26
C GLU A 125 -12.47 -9.83 8.86
N ASP A 126 -11.83 -8.72 8.51
CA ASP A 126 -12.47 -7.60 7.81
C ASP A 126 -11.60 -7.10 6.65
N LYS A 127 -12.24 -6.73 5.53
CA LYS A 127 -11.59 -6.29 4.30
C LYS A 127 -11.94 -4.85 3.95
N ILE A 128 -10.92 -4.10 3.58
CA ILE A 128 -10.99 -2.68 3.28
C ILE A 128 -10.28 -2.44 1.95
N VAL A 129 -10.84 -1.58 1.12
CA VAL A 129 -10.19 -1.09 -0.10
C VAL A 129 -9.82 0.36 0.11
N ALA A 130 -8.60 0.74 -0.25
CA ALA A 130 -8.13 2.11 -0.26
C ALA A 130 -7.21 2.33 -1.48
N TYR A 131 -6.66 3.53 -1.62
CA TYR A 131 -5.80 3.86 -2.74
C TYR A 131 -4.50 4.53 -2.28
N GLY A 132 -3.43 4.19 -2.99
CA GLY A 132 -2.18 4.92 -2.90
C GLY A 132 -2.28 6.32 -3.54
N SER A 133 -1.22 7.11 -3.45
CA SER A 133 -1.10 8.40 -4.14
C SER A 133 0.37 8.80 -4.30
N PRO A 134 0.76 9.42 -5.44
CA PRO A 134 2.12 9.94 -5.62
C PRO A 134 2.53 10.96 -4.56
N ALA A 135 1.56 11.62 -3.92
CA ALA A 135 1.79 12.63 -2.89
C ALA A 135 2.04 12.05 -1.48
N LEU A 136 1.92 10.73 -1.29
CA LEU A 136 2.15 10.09 0.01
C LEU A 136 3.58 10.30 0.51
N ARG A 137 3.70 10.81 1.74
CA ARG A 137 4.99 11.07 2.38
C ARG A 137 5.58 9.84 3.04
N LEU A 138 4.73 9.01 3.68
CA LEU A 138 5.10 7.75 4.34
C LEU A 138 6.34 7.91 5.25
N SER A 139 6.27 8.87 6.17
CA SER A 139 7.45 9.32 6.94
C SER A 139 7.27 9.27 8.45
N HIS A 140 6.05 9.03 8.94
CA HIS A 140 5.82 9.00 10.38
C HIS A 140 6.48 7.76 11.00
N PRO A 141 7.27 7.94 12.08
CA PRO A 141 8.01 6.85 12.71
C PRO A 141 7.12 5.92 13.57
N GLU A 142 5.94 6.38 13.97
CA GLU A 142 5.09 5.68 14.95
C GLU A 142 3.73 5.22 14.41
N ASP A 143 3.17 5.89 13.39
CA ASP A 143 1.75 5.74 13.07
C ASP A 143 1.52 5.43 11.59
N ILE A 144 0.42 4.71 11.36
CA ILE A 144 -0.18 4.39 10.06
C ILE A 144 -1.63 4.80 10.13
N VAL A 145 -2.04 5.74 9.26
CA VAL A 145 -3.41 6.23 9.17
C VAL A 145 -3.96 5.94 7.79
N ILE A 146 -5.15 5.35 7.75
CA ILE A 146 -5.92 5.12 6.53
C ILE A 146 -7.13 6.05 6.57
N ARG A 147 -7.41 6.74 5.47
CA ARG A 147 -8.37 7.83 5.42
C ARG A 147 -9.43 7.58 4.35
N THR A 148 -10.68 7.95 4.63
CA THR A 148 -11.76 7.95 3.64
C THR A 148 -11.70 9.20 2.75
N SER A 149 -11.10 10.30 3.22
CA SER A 149 -10.78 11.49 2.42
C SER A 149 -9.46 11.36 1.66
N ASP A 150 -9.14 12.37 0.86
CA ASP A 150 -7.89 12.54 0.10
C ASP A 150 -6.81 13.36 0.84
N PHE A 151 -7.04 13.72 2.10
CA PHE A 151 -6.07 14.47 2.91
C PHE A 151 -4.80 13.64 3.18
N ILE A 152 -3.62 14.23 2.99
CA ILE A 152 -2.33 13.54 3.17
C ILE A 152 -1.46 14.28 4.19
N ASP A 153 -1.01 13.56 5.22
CA ASP A 153 0.07 13.97 6.12
C ASP A 153 1.18 12.89 6.17
N GLY A 154 2.14 13.03 7.09
CA GLY A 154 3.24 12.08 7.24
C GLY A 154 2.80 10.67 7.64
N ARG A 155 1.61 10.53 8.24
CA ARG A 155 1.03 9.29 8.78
C ARG A 155 0.13 8.58 7.79
N THR A 156 -0.36 9.28 6.77
CA THR A 156 -1.25 8.71 5.76
C THR A 156 -0.55 7.60 4.98
N LEU A 157 -1.05 6.37 5.10
CA LEU A 157 -0.66 5.21 4.30
C LEU A 157 -1.47 5.15 3.00
N ALA A 158 -2.78 5.40 3.11
CA ALA A 158 -3.73 5.30 2.00
C ALA A 158 -4.92 6.25 2.20
N ILE A 159 -5.53 6.64 1.08
CA ILE A 159 -6.66 7.56 1.00
C ILE A 159 -7.85 6.90 0.30
N LEU A 160 -9.01 7.57 0.28
CA LEU A 160 -10.23 7.08 -0.38
C LEU A 160 -10.61 5.67 0.07
N SER A 161 -10.41 5.39 1.36
CA SER A 161 -10.76 4.13 2.00
C SER A 161 -12.27 3.88 1.95
N SER A 162 -12.65 2.63 1.73
CA SER A 162 -14.04 2.16 1.78
C SER A 162 -14.60 2.09 3.20
N LYS A 163 -13.73 2.16 4.21
CA LYS A 163 -14.10 2.12 5.62
C LYS A 163 -13.27 3.08 6.47
N SER A 164 -13.90 3.66 7.47
CA SER A 164 -13.29 4.32 8.62
C SER A 164 -13.38 3.44 9.87
N ALA A 165 -12.89 3.90 11.03
CA ALA A 165 -12.82 3.08 12.24
C ALA A 165 -14.20 2.55 12.68
N ASN A 166 -15.25 3.37 12.59
CA ASN A 166 -16.61 2.97 12.99
C ASN A 166 -17.30 1.99 12.02
N GLU A 167 -16.73 1.77 10.84
CA GLU A 167 -17.25 0.86 9.82
C GLU A 167 -16.54 -0.50 9.82
N ILE A 168 -15.47 -0.64 10.62
CA ILE A 168 -14.82 -1.92 10.86
C ILE A 168 -15.78 -2.83 11.65
N SER A 169 -15.76 -4.12 11.30
CA SER A 169 -16.59 -5.16 11.92
C SER A 169 -16.57 -5.07 13.44
N GLN A 170 -17.76 -5.01 14.05
CA GLN A 170 -17.89 -4.94 15.51
C GLN A 170 -17.28 -6.17 16.19
N ASP A 171 -17.46 -7.36 15.62
CA ASP A 171 -16.85 -8.60 16.12
C ASP A 171 -15.33 -8.50 16.18
N LEU A 172 -14.72 -7.86 15.17
CA LEU A 172 -13.27 -7.63 15.13
C LEU A 172 -12.86 -6.61 16.21
N ILE A 173 -13.57 -5.49 16.34
CA ILE A 173 -13.30 -4.49 17.37
C ILE A 173 -13.42 -5.09 18.78
N GLU A 174 -14.40 -5.97 19.02
CA GLU A 174 -14.54 -6.68 20.31
C GLU A 174 -13.34 -7.58 20.63
N GLN A 175 -12.77 -8.27 19.64
CA GLN A 175 -11.52 -9.02 19.85
C GLN A 175 -10.36 -8.08 20.17
N LEU A 176 -10.27 -6.93 19.47
CA LEU A 176 -9.18 -5.96 19.64
C LEU A 176 -9.25 -5.17 20.95
N ARG A 177 -10.37 -5.19 21.68
CA ARG A 177 -10.39 -4.65 23.06
C ARG A 177 -9.59 -5.49 24.05
N LYS A 178 -9.23 -6.73 23.72
CA LYS A 178 -8.42 -7.59 24.58
C LYS A 178 -6.92 -7.34 24.31
N PRO A 179 -6.11 -6.96 25.32
CA PRO A 179 -4.70 -6.61 25.12
C PRO A 179 -3.86 -7.73 24.47
N GLU A 180 -4.16 -8.99 24.76
CA GLU A 180 -3.42 -10.14 24.26
C GLU A 180 -3.76 -10.51 22.81
N THR A 181 -4.84 -9.97 22.26
CA THR A 181 -5.26 -10.25 20.89
C THR A 181 -4.24 -9.70 19.91
N LYS A 182 -3.65 -10.60 19.13
CA LYS A 182 -2.79 -10.25 17.99
C LYS A 182 -3.66 -9.93 16.78
N LEU A 183 -3.43 -8.76 16.20
CA LEU A 183 -3.95 -8.34 14.90
C LEU A 183 -2.90 -8.60 13.82
N LYS A 184 -3.27 -9.37 12.80
CA LYS A 184 -2.51 -9.45 11.56
C LYS A 184 -3.15 -8.51 10.53
N ILE A 185 -2.37 -7.56 10.03
CA ILE A 185 -2.75 -6.70 8.91
C ILE A 185 -1.97 -7.15 7.67
N THR A 186 -2.70 -7.49 6.61
CA THR A 186 -2.13 -7.79 5.30
C THR A 186 -2.50 -6.68 4.33
N LEU A 187 -1.49 -6.09 3.69
CA LEU A 187 -1.62 -4.99 2.73
C LEU A 187 -1.18 -5.48 1.35
N GLU A 188 -2.05 -5.45 0.36
CA GLU A 188 -1.76 -5.95 -0.99
C GLU A 188 -2.07 -4.89 -2.05
N LEU A 189 -1.05 -4.52 -2.83
CA LEU A 189 -1.20 -3.63 -3.98
C LEU A 189 -1.32 -4.46 -5.25
N LYS A 190 -2.43 -4.27 -5.95
CA LYS A 190 -2.76 -4.91 -7.23
C LYS A 190 -2.52 -3.94 -8.37
#